data_AF-A0AAV9N960-F1
#
_entry.id   AF-A0AAV9N960-F1
#
_cell.length_a   1.000
_cell.length_b   1.000
_cell.length_c   1.000
_cell.angle_alpha   90.00
_cell.angle_beta   90.00
_cell.angle_gamma   90.00
#
_symmetry.space_group_name_H-M   'P 1'
#
loop_
_entity.id
_entity.type
_entity.pdbx_description
1 polymer ?
#
loop_
_entity_poly.entity_id
_entity_poly.type
_entity_poly.pdbx_seq_one_letter_code
_entity_poly.pdbx_strand_id
1 'polypeptide(L)'
;MAIQQSTNGTLTKAHVNLMTDTVIANLPPDALRSVIRSILTTDSGFTSIFEDHARQYLCKTSPVSLGTLFQPDGAKGWHVTPHFVAAQCRIRAMIGSGLAIDSLRHLKQIVDQVKTVCPAEDSSNGYDLVNHITSVDGDIVQALTAVQKSLNQPSGQRELTRGEFEELDDLFRSLVLCRDRWDAEKQEFLFERSLGVIAGVLGKEMESRDEAYSQKDNEHLTYSNGSRTIETFQLGEKALPRLFSGLWQLSSPSWGVAPKSKIFSQFWRFVGQGFTAYDMADHYGDAEILFGKFRAIYSRPDTIFGSTKYCVFQPCTITEKVVQDNVSERCKRLGSDHVDLLQFHWQFYEDQQYIQALRLLEADDRVKMLGLCNFDTKRLEEILEAGIKVVTNQVQFSLIDSRPAMRMGECGGFLAEKWLGKPEPELFSGDITPSQRKYFEMILAWGGWALFQELLQTLKVIATKHDMAVSNVATRWVLDFDYVGAVIVGARMGVSEHGNENLSSYGWRLDDEDQEKINTVLRRSRRSEMFEVIGDCGGEYRTT
;
A
#
# COMPACT_ATOMS: atom_id res chain seq x y z
N MET A 1 -34.07 13.98 13.61
CA MET A 1 -34.96 13.62 12.49
C MET A 1 -34.39 14.20 11.19
N ALA A 2 -33.80 13.37 10.34
CA ALA A 2 -33.25 13.81 9.05
C ALA A 2 -34.26 13.53 7.93
N ILE A 3 -34.40 14.46 6.98
CA ILE A 3 -35.19 14.25 5.76
C ILE A 3 -34.19 14.07 4.62
N GLN A 4 -34.04 12.84 4.14
CA GLN A 4 -33.34 12.58 2.88
C GLN A 4 -34.32 12.75 1.72
N GLN A 5 -33.92 13.50 0.70
CA GLN A 5 -34.50 13.35 -0.63
C GLN A 5 -33.89 12.09 -1.24
N SER A 6 -34.72 11.11 -1.60
CA SER A 6 -34.25 9.95 -2.37
C SER A 6 -34.18 10.29 -3.86
N THR A 7 -33.32 9.59 -4.59
CA THR A 7 -33.14 9.71 -6.04
C THR A 7 -34.40 9.39 -6.85
N ASN A 8 -35.39 8.71 -6.27
CA ASN A 8 -36.64 8.31 -6.91
C ASN A 8 -37.87 9.17 -6.50
N GLY A 9 -37.65 10.29 -5.80
CA GLY A 9 -38.73 11.25 -5.45
C GLY A 9 -39.61 10.84 -4.26
N THR A 10 -39.49 9.62 -3.74
CA THR A 10 -40.17 9.18 -2.50
C THR A 10 -39.41 9.64 -1.26
N LEU A 11 -40.09 10.36 -0.36
CA LEU A 11 -39.54 10.79 0.93
C LEU A 11 -39.50 9.61 1.92
N THR A 12 -38.33 9.00 2.10
CA THR A 12 -38.09 7.98 3.13
C THR A 12 -37.71 8.65 4.46
N LYS A 13 -38.45 8.36 5.54
CA LYS A 13 -38.11 8.80 6.90
C LYS A 13 -37.29 7.73 7.61
N ALA A 14 -35.98 7.95 7.75
CA ALA A 14 -35.16 7.26 8.74
C ALA A 14 -35.21 8.03 10.08
N HIS A 15 -35.51 7.34 11.18
CA HIS A 15 -35.58 7.95 12.51
C HIS A 15 -34.40 7.47 13.38
N VAL A 16 -33.33 8.27 13.42
CA VAL A 16 -32.34 8.20 14.50
C VAL A 16 -33.05 8.60 15.80
N ASN A 17 -32.97 7.76 16.83
CA ASN A 17 -33.62 8.00 18.11
C ASN A 17 -32.68 8.70 19.11
N LEU A 18 -33.25 9.29 20.16
CA LEU A 18 -32.51 10.06 21.17
C LEU A 18 -31.40 9.24 21.85
N MET A 19 -31.58 7.92 22.01
CA MET A 19 -30.55 7.05 22.57
C MET A 19 -29.36 6.90 21.61
N THR A 20 -29.62 6.79 20.30
CA THR A 20 -28.57 6.77 19.28
C THR A 20 -27.82 8.10 19.21
N ASP A 21 -28.52 9.24 19.26
CA ASP A 21 -27.89 10.56 19.36
C ASP A 21 -27.04 10.69 20.64
N THR A 22 -27.52 10.14 21.76
CA THR A 22 -26.77 10.09 23.03
C THR A 22 -25.49 9.26 22.90
N VAL A 23 -25.52 8.12 22.20
CA VAL A 23 -24.33 7.31 21.91
C VAL A 23 -23.34 8.09 21.04
N ILE A 24 -23.79 8.69 19.93
CA ILE A 24 -22.94 9.47 19.02
C ILE A 24 -22.29 10.67 19.73
N ALA A 25 -23.03 11.35 20.61
CA ALA A 25 -22.55 12.54 21.31
C ALA A 25 -21.56 12.24 22.46
N ASN A 26 -21.55 11.01 23.01
CA ASN A 26 -20.77 10.67 24.21
C ASN A 26 -19.70 9.58 23.98
N LEU A 27 -19.71 8.86 22.85
CA LEU A 27 -18.61 7.96 22.51
C LEU A 27 -17.31 8.75 22.27
N PRO A 28 -16.16 8.32 22.83
CA PRO A 28 -14.86 8.85 22.46
C PRO A 28 -14.63 8.74 20.94
N PRO A 29 -13.89 9.68 20.31
CA PRO A 29 -13.67 9.66 18.85
C PRO A 29 -13.14 8.33 18.30
N ASP A 30 -12.26 7.64 19.02
CA ASP A 30 -11.69 6.35 18.60
C ASP A 30 -12.68 5.19 18.70
N ALA A 31 -13.51 5.18 19.75
CA ALA A 31 -14.64 4.25 19.84
C ALA A 31 -15.65 4.50 18.71
N LEU A 32 -15.97 5.76 18.39
CA LEU A 32 -16.87 6.11 17.29
C LEU A 32 -16.28 5.70 15.92
N ARG A 33 -14.97 5.88 15.69
CA ARG A 33 -14.27 5.38 14.49
C ARG A 33 -14.36 3.86 14.37
N SER A 34 -14.20 3.13 15.49
CA SER A 34 -14.33 1.67 15.54
C SER A 34 -15.75 1.20 15.20
N VAL A 35 -16.78 1.83 15.81
CA VAL A 35 -18.19 1.56 15.52
C VAL A 35 -18.54 1.84 14.06
N ILE A 36 -18.13 3.00 13.52
CA ILE A 36 -18.35 3.33 12.10
C ILE A 36 -17.68 2.28 11.20
N ARG A 37 -16.41 1.93 11.44
CA ARG A 37 -15.71 0.90 10.66
C ARG A 37 -16.45 -0.43 10.66
N SER A 38 -16.92 -0.88 11.83
CA SER A 38 -17.69 -2.12 11.96
C SER A 38 -18.99 -2.08 11.13
N ILE A 39 -19.70 -0.94 11.12
CA ILE A 39 -20.89 -0.74 10.28
C ILE A 39 -20.52 -0.82 8.79
N LEU A 40 -19.46 -0.13 8.35
CA LEU A 40 -19.02 -0.14 6.95
C LEU A 40 -18.59 -1.54 6.47
N THR A 41 -18.16 -2.43 7.37
CA THR A 41 -17.85 -3.83 7.03
C THR A 41 -19.08 -4.76 6.98
N THR A 42 -20.26 -4.34 7.43
CA THR A 42 -21.47 -5.19 7.37
C THR A 42 -22.16 -5.19 6.01
N ASP A 43 -22.06 -4.09 5.24
CA ASP A 43 -22.70 -3.94 3.94
C ASP A 43 -21.91 -2.93 3.09
N SER A 44 -21.55 -3.33 1.87
CA SER A 44 -20.77 -2.48 0.95
C SER A 44 -21.48 -1.17 0.59
N GLY A 45 -22.81 -1.16 0.56
CA GLY A 45 -23.64 0.00 0.31
C GLY A 45 -23.53 1.09 1.38
N PHE A 46 -23.13 0.76 2.62
CA PHE A 46 -22.87 1.79 3.64
C PHE A 46 -21.60 2.59 3.34
N THR A 47 -20.62 2.04 2.63
CA THR A 47 -19.37 2.73 2.31
C THR A 47 -19.61 3.92 1.38
N SER A 48 -20.33 3.72 0.26
CA SER A 48 -20.66 4.79 -0.67
C SER A 48 -21.55 5.86 -0.03
N ILE A 49 -22.53 5.47 0.80
CA ILE A 49 -23.38 6.40 1.56
C ILE A 49 -22.53 7.25 2.52
N PHE A 50 -21.59 6.65 3.25
CA PHE A 50 -20.69 7.36 4.15
C PHE A 50 -19.78 8.35 3.40
N GLU A 51 -19.17 7.92 2.30
CA GLU A 51 -18.33 8.77 1.45
C GLU A 51 -19.10 9.95 0.87
N ASP A 52 -20.33 9.74 0.40
CA ASP A 52 -21.20 10.80 -0.14
C ASP A 52 -21.59 11.83 0.94
N HIS A 53 -21.96 11.39 2.15
CA HIS A 53 -22.27 12.32 3.25
C HIS A 53 -21.02 13.06 3.75
N ALA A 54 -19.87 12.40 3.81
CA ALA A 54 -18.59 13.04 4.13
C ALA A 54 -18.21 14.08 3.08
N ARG A 55 -18.35 13.75 1.78
CA ARG A 55 -18.17 14.68 0.65
C ARG A 55 -19.06 15.91 0.79
N GLN A 56 -20.37 15.70 1.04
CA GLN A 56 -21.32 16.80 1.24
C GLN A 56 -20.95 17.70 2.43
N TYR A 57 -20.53 17.12 3.55
CA TYR A 57 -20.08 17.87 4.72
C TYR A 57 -18.83 18.72 4.42
N LEU A 58 -17.84 18.13 3.74
CA LEU A 58 -16.61 18.82 3.36
C LEU A 58 -16.88 19.98 2.40
N CYS A 59 -17.75 19.79 1.41
CA CYS A 59 -18.17 20.87 0.50
C CYS A 59 -18.93 21.98 1.23
N LYS A 60 -19.90 21.65 2.10
CA LYS A 60 -20.69 22.62 2.89
C LYS A 60 -19.86 23.43 3.88
N THR A 61 -18.70 22.90 4.31
CA THR A 61 -17.77 23.57 5.23
C THR A 61 -16.61 24.26 4.51
N SER A 62 -16.66 24.41 3.18
CA SER A 62 -15.67 25.11 2.37
C SER A 62 -16.13 26.55 2.05
N PRO A 63 -15.25 27.57 2.01
CA PRO A 63 -13.80 27.52 2.22
C PRO A 63 -13.39 27.70 3.69
N VAL A 64 -12.34 26.99 4.11
CA VAL A 64 -11.61 27.26 5.36
C VAL A 64 -10.28 27.89 5.01
N SER A 65 -10.01 29.11 5.50
CA SER A 65 -8.65 29.66 5.47
C SER A 65 -7.76 28.80 6.37
N LEU A 66 -6.67 28.28 5.81
CA LEU A 66 -5.75 27.42 6.56
C LEU A 66 -4.97 28.16 7.66
N GLY A 67 -4.94 29.50 7.62
CA GLY A 67 -4.21 30.30 8.61
C GLY A 67 -2.69 30.05 8.59
N THR A 68 -2.04 30.29 9.72
CA THR A 68 -0.60 30.07 9.88
C THR A 68 -0.33 28.62 10.29
N LEU A 69 0.32 27.86 9.41
CA LEU A 69 0.55 26.43 9.56
C LEU A 69 1.88 26.09 10.24
N PHE A 70 2.86 26.98 10.12
CA PHE A 70 4.20 26.82 10.69
C PHE A 70 4.58 28.09 11.45
N GLN A 71 5.25 27.96 12.59
CA GLN A 71 5.73 29.08 13.39
C GLN A 71 7.19 28.87 13.84
N PRO A 72 8.00 29.93 13.92
CA PRO A 72 9.36 29.83 14.45
C PRO A 72 9.34 29.62 15.98
N ASP A 73 10.13 28.66 16.46
CA ASP A 73 10.33 28.33 17.88
C ASP A 73 11.59 29.03 18.45
N GLY A 74 11.70 30.34 18.19
CA GLY A 74 12.85 31.15 18.60
C GLY A 74 14.19 30.56 18.14
N ALA A 75 15.03 30.14 19.10
CA ALA A 75 16.36 29.58 18.84
C ALA A 75 16.35 28.08 18.40
N LYS A 76 15.19 27.44 18.26
CA LYS A 76 15.05 25.98 17.99
C LYS A 76 14.47 25.64 16.61
N GLY A 77 14.45 26.59 15.68
CA GLY A 77 13.94 26.37 14.32
C GLY A 77 12.44 26.63 14.21
N TRP A 78 11.68 25.68 13.69
CA TRP A 78 10.24 25.82 13.38
C TRP A 78 9.42 24.65 13.94
N HIS A 79 8.12 24.88 14.16
CA HIS A 79 7.15 23.86 14.54
C HIS A 79 5.84 24.01 13.77
N VAL A 80 5.04 22.94 13.71
CA VAL A 80 3.69 22.95 13.14
C VAL A 80 2.65 23.46 14.13
N THR A 81 1.66 24.22 13.66
CA THR A 81 0.57 24.71 14.51
C THR A 81 -0.62 23.73 14.53
N PRO A 82 -1.59 23.89 15.45
CA PRO A 82 -2.84 23.10 15.40
C PRO A 82 -3.62 23.25 14.08
N HIS A 83 -3.43 24.36 13.34
CA HIS A 83 -4.03 24.55 12.03
C HIS A 83 -3.43 23.61 10.98
N PHE A 84 -2.15 23.23 11.08
CA PHE A 84 -1.53 22.22 10.21
C PHE A 84 -2.20 20.86 10.39
N VAL A 85 -2.39 20.42 11.63
CA VAL A 85 -3.04 19.14 11.93
C VAL A 85 -4.48 19.14 11.41
N ALA A 86 -5.22 20.23 11.64
CA ALA A 86 -6.58 20.40 11.11
C ALA A 86 -6.63 20.40 9.56
N ALA A 87 -5.69 21.07 8.91
CA ALA A 87 -5.56 21.10 7.46
C ALA A 87 -5.29 19.70 6.89
N GLN A 88 -4.33 18.97 7.46
CA GLN A 88 -3.97 17.63 7.02
C GLN A 88 -5.12 16.62 7.22
N CYS A 89 -5.81 16.67 8.36
CA CYS A 89 -7.02 15.88 8.59
C CYS A 89 -8.12 16.18 7.55
N ARG A 90 -8.35 17.46 7.21
CA ARG A 90 -9.32 17.86 6.20
C ARG A 90 -8.92 17.37 4.81
N ILE A 91 -7.65 17.54 4.42
CA ILE A 91 -7.12 17.07 3.12
C ILE A 91 -7.28 15.56 2.96
N ARG A 92 -6.91 14.78 3.98
CA ARG A 92 -7.06 13.31 3.95
C ARG A 92 -8.52 12.89 3.85
N ALA A 93 -9.43 13.57 4.55
CA ALA A 93 -10.87 13.34 4.39
C ALA A 93 -11.36 13.71 2.98
N MET A 94 -10.89 14.82 2.39
CA MET A 94 -11.22 15.20 1.01
C MET A 94 -10.77 14.16 0.00
N ILE A 95 -9.51 13.70 0.07
CA ILE A 95 -8.99 12.65 -0.81
C ILE A 95 -9.82 11.35 -0.64
N GLY A 96 -10.07 10.94 0.60
CA GLY A 96 -10.86 9.74 0.93
C GLY A 96 -12.35 9.83 0.56
N SER A 97 -12.91 11.02 0.36
CA SER A 97 -14.29 11.22 -0.10
C SER A 97 -14.38 11.61 -1.58
N GLY A 98 -13.32 11.41 -2.38
CA GLY A 98 -13.31 11.65 -3.82
C GLY A 98 -13.10 13.11 -4.26
N LEU A 99 -12.75 14.02 -3.35
CA LEU A 99 -12.45 15.44 -3.61
C LEU A 99 -10.95 15.66 -3.84
N ALA A 100 -10.33 14.80 -4.65
CA ALA A 100 -8.88 14.80 -4.85
C ALA A 100 -8.38 16.10 -5.51
N ILE A 101 -9.05 16.58 -6.56
CA ILE A 101 -8.74 17.86 -7.22
C ILE A 101 -8.90 19.04 -6.25
N ASP A 102 -10.01 19.13 -5.51
CA ASP A 102 -10.25 20.22 -4.55
C ASP A 102 -9.22 20.24 -3.40
N SER A 103 -8.62 19.08 -3.08
CA SER A 103 -7.57 18.99 -2.07
C SER A 103 -6.25 19.66 -2.53
N LEU A 104 -5.99 19.73 -3.83
CA LEU A 104 -4.76 20.31 -4.39
C LEU A 104 -4.57 21.78 -3.98
N ARG A 105 -5.65 22.58 -3.93
CA ARG A 105 -5.63 23.97 -3.44
C ARG A 105 -5.15 24.11 -2.00
N HIS A 106 -5.50 23.14 -1.15
CA HIS A 106 -5.11 23.13 0.26
C HIS A 106 -3.67 22.65 0.41
N LEU A 107 -3.27 21.62 -0.35
CA LEU A 107 -1.88 21.15 -0.44
C LEU A 107 -0.94 22.25 -0.95
N LYS A 108 -1.34 23.00 -1.99
CA LYS A 108 -0.61 24.16 -2.51
C LYS A 108 -0.35 25.21 -1.43
N GLN A 109 -1.37 25.56 -0.64
CA GLN A 109 -1.22 26.50 0.48
C GLN A 109 -0.24 26.02 1.54
N ILE A 110 -0.14 24.70 1.78
CA ILE A 110 0.89 24.13 2.65
C ILE A 110 2.27 24.32 2.03
N VAL A 111 2.47 23.93 0.77
CA VAL A 111 3.75 24.07 0.04
C VAL A 111 4.22 25.54 0.00
N ASP A 112 3.31 26.48 -0.26
CA ASP A 112 3.59 27.92 -0.27
C ASP A 112 4.13 28.44 1.08
N GLN A 113 3.65 27.89 2.20
CA GLN A 113 4.16 28.21 3.54
C GLN A 113 5.48 27.47 3.82
N VAL A 114 5.60 26.19 3.47
CA VAL A 114 6.84 25.38 3.66
C VAL A 114 8.03 25.99 2.92
N LYS A 115 7.82 26.67 1.79
CA LYS A 115 8.84 27.48 1.10
C LYS A 115 9.55 28.50 2.01
N THR A 116 8.95 28.92 3.13
CA THR A 116 9.57 29.85 4.10
C THR A 116 10.14 29.19 5.36
N VAL A 117 9.89 27.89 5.54
CA VAL A 117 10.29 27.11 6.71
C VAL A 117 11.73 26.65 6.57
N CYS A 118 12.47 26.69 7.67
CA CYS A 118 13.86 26.23 7.74
C CYS A 118 13.97 25.14 8.83
N PRO A 119 14.09 23.85 8.45
CA PRO A 119 14.34 22.79 9.41
C PRO A 119 15.66 23.03 10.16
N ALA A 120 15.66 22.87 11.48
CA ALA A 120 16.89 22.90 12.26
C ALA A 120 17.55 21.51 12.22
N GLU A 121 18.77 21.45 11.70
CA GLU A 121 19.64 20.28 11.80
C GLU A 121 19.85 19.91 13.29
N ASP A 122 19.90 18.61 13.58
CA ASP A 122 20.21 18.03 14.90
C ASP A 122 19.35 18.49 16.09
N SER A 123 18.03 18.60 15.91
CA SER A 123 17.07 18.76 17.01
C SER A 123 15.86 17.82 16.89
N SER A 124 15.26 17.44 18.03
CA SER A 124 14.01 16.66 18.05
C SER A 124 12.88 17.36 17.31
N ASN A 125 12.74 18.67 17.53
CA ASN A 125 11.74 19.50 16.87
C ASN A 125 11.96 19.55 15.35
N GLY A 126 13.23 19.59 14.91
CA GLY A 126 13.60 19.49 13.49
C GLY A 126 13.21 18.13 12.88
N TYR A 127 13.47 17.03 13.59
CA TYR A 127 13.09 15.69 13.13
C TYR A 127 11.56 15.55 12.98
N ASP A 128 10.80 16.04 13.97
CA ASP A 128 9.34 16.06 13.90
C ASP A 128 8.85 16.93 12.75
N LEU A 129 9.39 18.13 12.55
CA LEU A 129 9.03 19.02 11.44
C LEU A 129 9.29 18.37 10.08
N VAL A 130 10.46 17.73 9.89
CA VAL A 130 10.80 17.00 8.66
C VAL A 130 9.78 15.89 8.41
N ASN A 131 9.38 15.12 9.44
CA ASN A 131 8.33 14.11 9.30
C ASN A 131 6.98 14.72 8.91
N HIS A 132 6.57 15.84 9.50
CA HIS A 132 5.32 16.51 9.13
C HIS A 132 5.33 17.00 7.68
N ILE A 133 6.43 17.62 7.21
CA ILE A 133 6.56 18.08 5.82
C ILE A 133 6.59 16.89 4.84
N THR A 134 7.38 15.85 5.13
CA THR A 134 7.44 14.61 4.35
C THR A 134 6.08 13.88 4.30
N SER A 135 5.27 14.03 5.36
CA SER A 135 3.90 13.51 5.37
C SER A 135 2.99 14.22 4.35
N VAL A 136 3.20 15.51 4.11
CA VAL A 136 2.49 16.27 3.08
C VAL A 136 2.93 15.85 1.68
N ASP A 137 4.22 15.56 1.45
CA ASP A 137 4.69 14.98 0.17
C ASP A 137 3.94 13.67 -0.16
N GLY A 138 3.79 12.78 0.83
CA GLY A 138 2.98 11.58 0.69
C GLY A 138 1.47 11.84 0.51
N ASP A 139 0.91 12.88 1.15
CA ASP A 139 -0.49 13.30 0.92
C ASP A 139 -0.70 13.83 -0.51
N ILE A 140 0.27 14.55 -1.08
CA ILE A 140 0.23 14.99 -2.48
C ILE A 140 0.31 13.78 -3.43
N VAL A 141 1.23 12.84 -3.20
CA VAL A 141 1.31 11.59 -4.00
C VAL A 141 -0.03 10.83 -3.95
N GLN A 142 -0.67 10.74 -2.78
CA GLN A 142 -1.96 10.08 -2.62
C GLN A 142 -3.09 10.83 -3.35
N ALA A 143 -3.11 12.16 -3.28
CA ALA A 143 -4.06 13.00 -4.03
C ALA A 143 -3.90 12.82 -5.54
N LEU A 144 -2.66 12.89 -6.06
CA LEU A 144 -2.35 12.72 -7.49
C LEU A 144 -2.75 11.32 -7.99
N THR A 145 -2.52 10.28 -7.18
CA THR A 145 -2.95 8.91 -7.50
C THR A 145 -4.48 8.82 -7.61
N ALA A 146 -5.21 9.50 -6.73
CA ALA A 146 -6.67 9.57 -6.79
C ALA A 146 -7.16 10.40 -8.01
N VAL A 147 -6.46 11.46 -8.39
CA VAL A 147 -6.71 12.22 -9.63
C VAL A 147 -6.51 11.34 -10.86
N GLN A 148 -5.37 10.64 -10.98
CA GLN A 148 -5.12 9.74 -12.12
C GLN A 148 -6.21 8.68 -12.25
N LYS A 149 -6.63 8.08 -11.13
CA LYS A 149 -7.74 7.13 -11.11
C LYS A 149 -9.08 7.73 -11.55
N SER A 150 -9.38 9.00 -11.26
CA SER A 150 -10.62 9.65 -11.70
C SER A 150 -10.62 10.01 -13.20
N LEU A 151 -9.46 9.93 -13.87
CA LEU A 151 -9.36 10.00 -15.32
C LEU A 151 -9.75 8.67 -16.00
N ASN A 152 -9.75 7.55 -15.27
CA ASN A 152 -10.14 6.27 -15.85
C ASN A 152 -11.67 6.19 -15.96
N GLN A 153 -12.18 5.95 -17.16
CA GLN A 153 -13.59 5.75 -17.47
C GLN A 153 -13.79 4.33 -18.04
N PRO A 154 -15.03 3.80 -18.07
CA PRO A 154 -15.31 2.45 -18.58
C PRO A 154 -14.83 2.21 -20.03
N SER A 155 -14.67 3.26 -20.83
CA SER A 155 -14.22 3.24 -22.23
C SER A 155 -12.74 3.60 -22.45
N GLY A 156 -11.96 3.82 -21.39
CA GLY A 156 -10.57 4.26 -21.46
C GLY A 156 -10.29 5.51 -20.60
N GLN A 157 -9.10 6.08 -20.73
CA GLN A 157 -8.71 7.27 -19.97
C GLN A 157 -9.22 8.55 -20.65
N ARG A 158 -9.86 9.45 -19.89
CA ARG A 158 -10.19 10.81 -20.35
C ARG A 158 -9.01 11.75 -20.14
N GLU A 159 -8.97 12.82 -20.93
CA GLU A 159 -8.06 13.93 -20.69
C GLU A 159 -8.46 14.75 -19.45
N LEU A 160 -7.48 15.49 -18.91
CA LEU A 160 -7.72 16.54 -17.92
C LEU A 160 -8.56 17.65 -18.53
N THR A 161 -9.58 18.11 -17.82
CA THR A 161 -10.23 19.38 -18.18
C THR A 161 -9.25 20.54 -17.95
N ARG A 162 -9.49 21.67 -18.64
CA ARG A 162 -8.66 22.87 -18.47
C ARG A 162 -8.52 23.30 -17.00
N GLY A 163 -9.60 23.26 -16.23
CA GLY A 163 -9.58 23.62 -14.80
C GLY A 163 -8.74 22.64 -13.97
N GLU A 164 -8.87 21.34 -14.18
CA GLU A 164 -8.04 20.33 -13.48
C GLU A 164 -6.55 20.48 -13.82
N PHE A 165 -6.23 20.80 -15.08
CA PHE A 165 -4.87 21.10 -15.51
C PHE A 165 -4.32 22.37 -14.83
N GLU A 166 -5.12 23.45 -14.76
CA GLU A 166 -4.73 24.70 -14.09
C GLU A 166 -4.44 24.49 -12.59
N GLU A 167 -5.24 23.68 -11.87
CA GLU A 167 -4.99 23.34 -10.46
C GLU A 167 -3.71 22.51 -10.24
N LEU A 168 -3.46 21.53 -11.12
CA LEU A 168 -2.23 20.72 -11.09
C LEU A 168 -0.99 21.57 -11.43
N ASP A 169 -1.09 22.46 -12.42
CA ASP A 169 -0.02 23.36 -12.83
C ASP A 169 0.33 24.39 -11.74
N ASP A 170 -0.66 24.89 -11.01
CA ASP A 170 -0.46 25.78 -9.86
C ASP A 170 0.26 25.09 -8.69
N LEU A 171 -0.07 23.84 -8.40
CA LEU A 171 0.64 23.04 -7.40
C LEU A 171 2.08 22.74 -7.88
N PHE A 172 2.26 22.33 -9.13
CA PHE A 172 3.58 22.09 -9.73
C PHE A 172 4.49 23.33 -9.65
N ARG A 173 3.98 24.50 -10.04
CA ARG A 173 4.73 25.76 -9.95
C ARG A 173 5.12 26.10 -8.51
N SER A 174 4.24 25.82 -7.55
CA SER A 174 4.50 26.04 -6.12
C SER A 174 5.59 25.10 -5.58
N LEU A 175 5.58 23.84 -6.02
CA LEU A 175 6.62 22.84 -5.70
C LEU A 175 7.99 23.21 -6.27
N VAL A 176 8.05 23.65 -7.54
CA VAL A 176 9.29 24.13 -8.17
C VAL A 176 9.85 25.35 -7.43
N LEU A 177 9.03 26.37 -7.14
CA LEU A 177 9.44 27.54 -6.37
C LEU A 177 9.86 27.22 -4.92
N CYS A 178 9.36 26.11 -4.36
CA CYS A 178 9.79 25.60 -3.06
C CYS A 178 11.19 24.97 -3.17
N ARG A 179 11.39 24.08 -4.16
CA ARG A 179 12.67 23.43 -4.46
C ARG A 179 13.79 24.43 -4.72
N ASP A 180 13.58 25.36 -5.65
CA ASP A 180 14.61 26.31 -6.07
C ASP A 180 15.09 27.19 -4.90
N ARG A 181 14.23 27.44 -3.90
CA ARG A 181 14.60 28.14 -2.66
C ARG A 181 15.33 27.24 -1.68
N TRP A 182 14.85 26.01 -1.46
CA TRP A 182 15.52 25.06 -0.57
C TRP A 182 16.94 24.73 -1.07
N ASP A 183 17.12 24.62 -2.40
CA ASP A 183 18.43 24.48 -3.05
C ASP A 183 19.36 25.67 -2.76
N ALA A 184 18.85 26.90 -2.81
CA ALA A 184 19.63 28.11 -2.52
C ALA A 184 20.12 28.15 -1.06
N GLU A 185 19.31 27.61 -0.14
CA GLU A 185 19.66 27.45 1.28
C GLU A 185 20.42 26.12 1.57
N LYS A 186 20.71 25.31 0.54
CA LYS A 186 21.37 23.98 0.60
C LYS A 186 20.64 22.93 1.44
N GLN A 187 19.31 22.99 1.49
CA GLN A 187 18.45 22.08 2.25
C GLN A 187 17.97 20.91 1.38
N GLU A 188 17.76 19.73 1.98
CA GLU A 188 17.14 18.60 1.29
C GLU A 188 15.68 18.91 0.91
N PHE A 189 15.38 19.02 -0.38
CA PHE A 189 14.01 19.24 -0.84
C PHE A 189 13.09 18.03 -0.54
N LEU A 190 12.20 18.18 0.45
CA LEU A 190 11.37 17.09 0.95
C LEU A 190 10.18 16.70 0.07
N PHE A 191 9.87 17.45 -1.01
CA PHE A 191 8.77 17.14 -1.93
C PHE A 191 9.22 16.49 -3.26
N GLU A 192 10.40 15.88 -3.28
CA GLU A 192 10.95 15.20 -4.46
C GLU A 192 10.03 14.13 -5.08
N ARG A 193 9.22 13.43 -4.26
CA ARG A 193 8.32 12.38 -4.76
C ARG A 193 7.14 12.99 -5.51
N SER A 194 6.38 13.86 -4.84
CA SER A 194 5.21 14.49 -5.42
C SER A 194 5.54 15.37 -6.64
N LEU A 195 6.68 16.06 -6.63
CA LEU A 195 7.15 16.83 -7.77
C LEU A 195 7.41 15.93 -9.00
N GLY A 196 8.01 14.75 -8.81
CA GLY A 196 8.19 13.78 -9.88
C GLY A 196 6.86 13.23 -10.42
N VAL A 197 5.90 12.93 -9.54
CA VAL A 197 4.57 12.44 -9.94
C VAL A 197 3.80 13.50 -10.73
N ILE A 198 3.73 14.75 -10.22
CA ILE A 198 2.93 15.80 -10.87
C ILE A 198 3.51 16.25 -12.21
N ALA A 199 4.83 16.21 -12.39
CA ALA A 199 5.48 16.40 -13.68
C ALA A 199 5.06 15.31 -14.69
N GLY A 200 5.06 14.04 -14.26
CA GLY A 200 4.65 12.91 -15.10
C GLY A 200 3.17 12.94 -15.51
N VAL A 201 2.30 13.48 -14.64
CA VAL A 201 0.87 13.73 -14.92
C VAL A 201 0.68 14.90 -15.90
N LEU A 202 1.42 16.01 -15.71
CA LEU A 202 1.36 17.19 -16.58
C LEU A 202 2.11 17.02 -17.92
N GLY A 203 2.82 15.89 -18.13
CA GLY A 203 3.65 15.67 -19.31
C GLY A 203 4.88 16.58 -19.39
N LYS A 204 5.37 17.07 -18.24
CA LYS A 204 6.51 18.00 -18.16
C LYS A 204 7.81 17.26 -17.94
N GLU A 205 8.84 17.66 -18.68
CA GLU A 205 10.21 17.27 -18.39
C GLU A 205 10.72 17.94 -17.11
N MET A 206 11.60 17.23 -16.41
CA MET A 206 12.26 17.71 -15.20
C MET A 206 13.68 17.15 -15.14
N GLU A 207 14.63 18.00 -14.74
CA GLU A 207 15.97 17.56 -14.39
C GLU A 207 15.90 16.51 -13.27
N SER A 208 16.34 15.30 -13.57
CA SER A 208 16.49 14.26 -12.56
C SER A 208 17.73 14.53 -11.70
N ARG A 209 17.55 14.42 -10.39
CA ARG A 209 18.65 14.38 -9.41
C ARG A 209 18.85 12.97 -8.86
N ASP A 210 18.35 11.94 -9.55
CA ASP A 210 18.40 10.56 -9.07
C ASP A 210 19.85 10.07 -8.92
N GLU A 211 20.79 10.55 -9.74
CA GLU A 211 22.24 10.29 -9.63
C GLU A 211 22.88 10.83 -8.34
N ALA A 212 22.30 11.86 -7.71
CA ALA A 212 22.77 12.37 -6.42
C ALA A 212 22.53 11.36 -5.28
N TYR A 213 21.65 10.38 -5.48
CA TYR A 213 21.43 9.25 -4.58
C TYR A 213 22.20 7.99 -5.01
N SER A 214 23.24 8.12 -5.83
CA SER A 214 24.09 6.99 -6.26
C SER A 214 24.96 6.44 -5.12
N GLN A 215 25.54 5.25 -5.32
CA GLN A 215 26.20 4.43 -4.29
C GLN A 215 27.36 5.10 -3.52
N LYS A 216 27.87 6.27 -3.95
CA LYS A 216 29.09 6.91 -3.41
C LYS A 216 29.02 7.20 -1.91
N ASP A 217 27.84 7.51 -1.36
CA ASP A 217 27.68 7.77 0.08
C ASP A 217 27.54 6.48 0.93
N ASN A 218 27.45 5.32 0.28
CA ASN A 218 27.19 4.01 0.91
C ASN A 218 28.40 3.05 0.86
N GLU A 219 29.59 3.50 0.46
CA GLU A 219 30.82 2.67 0.44
C GLU A 219 31.20 2.08 1.82
N HIS A 220 30.73 2.70 2.91
CA HIS A 220 30.96 2.22 4.28
C HIS A 220 30.02 1.08 4.74
N LEU A 221 29.03 0.68 3.93
CA LEU A 221 28.26 -0.55 4.19
C LEU A 221 29.06 -1.78 3.75
N THR A 222 30.15 -2.02 4.46
CA THR A 222 30.93 -3.25 4.34
C THR A 222 30.02 -4.46 4.48
N TYR A 223 30.02 -5.33 3.47
CA TYR A 223 29.40 -6.64 3.52
C TYR A 223 29.70 -7.33 4.85
N SER A 224 28.67 -7.50 5.69
CA SER A 224 28.74 -8.46 6.79
C SER A 224 28.87 -9.83 6.15
N ASN A 225 30.08 -10.38 6.17
CA ASN A 225 30.49 -11.56 5.41
C ASN A 225 29.95 -12.88 6.01
N GLY A 226 28.68 -12.87 6.44
CA GLY A 226 27.91 -14.04 6.79
C GLY A 226 27.35 -14.64 5.50
N SER A 227 27.92 -15.78 5.09
CA SER A 227 27.49 -16.56 3.92
C SER A 227 26.10 -17.18 4.11
N ARG A 228 25.05 -16.34 4.14
CA ARG A 228 23.66 -16.79 4.07
C ARG A 228 23.29 -17.00 2.61
N THR A 229 23.09 -18.26 2.23
CA THR A 229 22.57 -18.62 0.92
C THR A 229 21.15 -18.05 0.76
N ILE A 230 20.95 -17.18 -0.21
CA ILE A 230 19.62 -16.73 -0.61
C ILE A 230 18.88 -17.94 -1.20
N GLU A 231 17.78 -18.37 -0.59
CA GLU A 231 16.93 -19.40 -1.21
C GLU A 231 16.27 -18.81 -2.45
N THR A 232 16.34 -19.54 -3.56
CA THR A 232 15.72 -19.16 -4.84
C THR A 232 14.70 -20.20 -5.29
N PHE A 233 13.71 -19.76 -6.05
CA PHE A 233 12.83 -20.62 -6.83
C PHE A 233 12.95 -20.28 -8.32
N GLN A 234 12.52 -21.20 -9.18
CA GLN A 234 12.55 -21.01 -10.63
C GLN A 234 11.20 -20.45 -11.11
N LEU A 235 11.23 -19.30 -11.80
CA LEU A 235 10.07 -18.71 -12.47
C LEU A 235 10.40 -18.54 -13.96
N GLY A 236 9.88 -19.45 -14.79
CA GLY A 236 10.30 -19.56 -16.19
C GLY A 236 11.81 -19.84 -16.28
N GLU A 237 12.55 -18.97 -16.96
CA GLU A 237 14.01 -19.07 -17.09
C GLU A 237 14.78 -18.34 -15.97
N LYS A 238 14.11 -17.54 -15.12
CA LYS A 238 14.77 -16.78 -14.04
C LYS A 238 14.74 -17.54 -12.72
N ALA A 239 15.90 -17.66 -12.08
CA ALA A 239 15.99 -17.97 -10.65
C ALA A 239 15.77 -16.66 -9.84
N LEU A 240 14.75 -16.63 -8.98
CA LEU A 240 14.35 -15.45 -8.20
C LEU A 240 14.42 -15.76 -6.69
N PRO A 241 14.74 -14.79 -5.83
CA PRO A 241 14.76 -15.00 -4.38
C PRO A 241 13.36 -15.34 -3.88
N ARG A 242 13.26 -16.23 -2.88
CA ARG A 242 11.97 -16.64 -2.27
C ARG A 242 11.36 -15.58 -1.34
N LEU A 243 11.97 -14.39 -1.25
CA LEU A 243 11.46 -13.23 -0.51
C LEU A 243 11.42 -12.02 -1.46
N PHE A 244 10.22 -11.48 -1.66
CA PHE A 244 10.00 -10.28 -2.46
C PHE A 244 9.77 -9.08 -1.53
N SER A 245 10.35 -7.93 -1.85
CA SER A 245 10.10 -6.68 -1.13
C SER A 245 8.82 -6.03 -1.64
N GLY A 246 7.73 -6.12 -0.85
CA GLY A 246 6.45 -5.48 -1.17
C GLY A 246 6.49 -3.99 -0.90
N LEU A 247 6.05 -3.16 -1.85
CA LEU A 247 6.15 -1.70 -1.77
C LEU A 247 4.82 -0.98 -1.45
N TRP A 248 3.79 -1.71 -1.01
CA TRP A 248 2.46 -1.14 -0.72
C TRP A 248 2.46 -0.04 0.36
N GLN A 249 3.44 -0.04 1.26
CA GLN A 249 3.56 1.02 2.28
C GLN A 249 3.91 2.40 1.72
N LEU A 250 4.34 2.51 0.46
CA LEU A 250 4.54 3.81 -0.21
C LEU A 250 3.23 4.50 -0.60
N SER A 251 2.10 3.77 -0.58
CA SER A 251 0.78 4.23 -1.08
C SER A 251 0.08 5.31 -0.24
N SER A 252 0.47 5.51 1.03
CA SER A 252 -0.07 6.57 1.89
C SER A 252 0.84 6.81 3.11
N PRO A 253 0.91 8.05 3.63
CA PRO A 253 1.48 8.36 4.95
C PRO A 253 0.97 7.49 6.11
N SER A 254 -0.19 6.83 5.94
CA SER A 254 -0.78 5.89 6.90
C SER A 254 0.11 4.69 7.25
N TRP A 255 1.15 4.41 6.47
CA TRP A 255 2.18 3.40 6.76
C TRP A 255 3.53 3.99 7.20
N GLY A 256 3.59 5.28 7.52
CA GLY A 256 4.82 6.02 7.79
C GLY A 256 5.31 6.80 6.58
N VAL A 257 6.28 7.68 6.81
CA VAL A 257 6.74 8.69 5.84
C VAL A 257 8.26 8.76 5.84
N ALA A 258 8.85 8.88 4.66
CA ALA A 258 10.29 9.05 4.50
C ALA A 258 10.59 9.88 3.24
N PRO A 259 11.59 10.77 3.28
CA PRO A 259 12.05 11.46 2.09
C PRO A 259 12.70 10.46 1.12
N LYS A 260 12.74 10.86 -0.15
CA LYS A 260 13.28 10.06 -1.25
C LYS A 260 14.71 9.56 -1.00
N SER A 261 15.56 10.38 -0.36
CA SER A 261 16.93 10.01 0.04
C SER A 261 16.98 8.75 0.90
N LYS A 262 16.19 8.69 1.97
CA LYS A 262 16.09 7.54 2.89
C LYS A 262 15.50 6.31 2.20
N ILE A 263 14.54 6.50 1.30
CA ILE A 263 13.97 5.42 0.47
C ILE A 263 15.06 4.83 -0.45
N PHE A 264 15.81 5.66 -1.18
CA PHE A 264 16.89 5.21 -2.07
C PHE A 264 18.03 4.57 -1.29
N SER A 265 18.45 5.13 -0.15
CA SER A 265 19.43 4.51 0.74
C SER A 265 18.99 3.13 1.24
N GLN A 266 17.69 2.91 1.49
CA GLN A 266 17.19 1.57 1.80
C GLN A 266 17.18 0.63 0.59
N PHE A 267 16.87 1.11 -0.63
CA PHE A 267 16.99 0.29 -1.84
C PHE A 267 18.43 -0.23 -2.03
N TRP A 268 19.45 0.66 -1.94
CA TRP A 268 20.86 0.26 -2.04
C TRP A 268 21.25 -0.82 -1.01
N ARG A 269 20.81 -0.67 0.24
CA ARG A 269 21.09 -1.63 1.32
C ARG A 269 20.39 -2.96 1.10
N PHE A 270 19.12 -2.94 0.69
CA PHE A 270 18.34 -4.14 0.39
C PHE A 270 18.95 -4.94 -0.76
N VAL A 271 19.31 -4.29 -1.87
CA VAL A 271 20.00 -4.95 -2.98
C VAL A 271 21.36 -5.50 -2.56
N GLY A 272 22.13 -4.75 -1.75
CA GLY A 272 23.40 -5.22 -1.17
C GLY A 272 23.25 -6.46 -0.29
N GLN A 273 22.12 -6.61 0.40
CA GLN A 273 21.75 -7.78 1.23
C GLN A 273 21.18 -8.95 0.42
N GLY A 274 20.88 -8.78 -0.89
CA GLY A 274 20.31 -9.82 -1.75
C GLY A 274 18.80 -9.73 -1.99
N PHE A 275 18.12 -8.68 -1.53
CA PHE A 275 16.73 -8.41 -1.93
C PHE A 275 16.70 -7.83 -3.34
N THR A 276 16.58 -8.70 -4.34
CA THR A 276 16.60 -8.33 -5.76
C THR A 276 15.24 -8.44 -6.46
N ALA A 277 14.19 -8.86 -5.76
CA ALA A 277 12.83 -8.91 -6.29
C ALA A 277 11.86 -8.02 -5.51
N TYR A 278 11.04 -7.26 -6.22
CA TYR A 278 10.13 -6.26 -5.66
C TYR A 278 8.71 -6.45 -6.20
N ASP A 279 7.69 -6.22 -5.35
CA ASP A 279 6.27 -6.28 -5.71
C ASP A 279 5.58 -4.92 -5.50
N MET A 280 4.81 -4.51 -6.50
CA MET A 280 4.14 -3.22 -6.60
C MET A 280 2.70 -3.38 -7.10
N ALA A 281 1.98 -2.27 -7.28
CA ALA A 281 0.70 -2.22 -7.97
C ALA A 281 0.48 -0.82 -8.56
N ASP A 282 -0.37 -0.73 -9.57
CA ASP A 282 -0.85 0.52 -10.19
C ASP A 282 -1.37 1.55 -9.16
N HIS A 283 -1.94 1.07 -8.05
CA HIS A 283 -2.50 1.89 -6.98
C HIS A 283 -1.56 2.15 -5.79
N TYR A 284 -0.30 1.71 -5.82
CA TYR A 284 0.65 1.93 -4.73
C TYR A 284 1.37 3.28 -4.82
N GLY A 285 0.62 4.36 -5.01
CA GLY A 285 1.16 5.72 -5.06
C GLY A 285 2.20 5.88 -6.18
N ASP A 286 3.42 6.21 -5.79
CA ASP A 286 4.60 6.39 -6.62
C ASP A 286 5.58 5.20 -6.60
N ALA A 287 5.19 4.03 -6.05
CA ALA A 287 6.08 2.88 -5.87
C ALA A 287 6.80 2.45 -7.17
N GLU A 288 6.07 2.37 -8.29
CA GLU A 288 6.64 2.03 -9.61
C GLU A 288 7.64 3.09 -10.10
N ILE A 289 7.41 4.36 -9.79
CA ILE A 289 8.27 5.49 -10.18
C ILE A 289 9.56 5.47 -9.35
N LEU A 290 9.46 5.24 -8.04
CA LEU A 290 10.63 5.13 -7.16
C LEU A 290 11.47 3.89 -7.50
N PHE A 291 10.83 2.73 -7.70
CA PHE A 291 11.51 1.51 -8.12
C PHE A 291 12.17 1.67 -9.49
N GLY A 292 11.45 2.21 -10.48
CA GLY A 292 11.96 2.40 -11.84
C GLY A 292 13.19 3.30 -11.88
N LYS A 293 13.13 4.44 -11.19
CA LYS A 293 14.27 5.36 -11.03
C LYS A 293 15.46 4.70 -10.33
N PHE A 294 15.22 3.98 -9.22
CA PHE A 294 16.30 3.26 -8.54
C PHE A 294 16.94 2.19 -9.44
N ARG A 295 16.13 1.40 -10.16
CA ARG A 295 16.61 0.37 -11.08
C ARG A 295 17.45 0.98 -12.20
N ALA A 296 17.02 2.11 -12.77
CA ALA A 296 17.72 2.80 -13.85
C ALA A 296 19.12 3.32 -13.45
N ILE A 297 19.31 3.75 -12.19
CA ILE A 297 20.63 4.20 -11.67
C ILE A 297 21.47 3.08 -11.06
N TYR A 298 20.92 1.87 -10.91
CA TYR A 298 21.64 0.73 -10.38
C TYR A 298 22.62 0.16 -11.43
N SER A 299 23.82 -0.23 -11.00
CA SER A 299 24.90 -0.65 -11.90
C SER A 299 24.65 -1.95 -12.69
N ARG A 300 23.64 -2.73 -12.29
CA ARG A 300 23.25 -4.01 -12.92
C ARG A 300 21.72 -4.13 -12.97
N PRO A 301 21.01 -3.30 -13.76
CA PRO A 301 19.55 -3.17 -13.71
C PRO A 301 18.84 -4.51 -13.94
N ASP A 302 19.37 -5.36 -14.83
CA ASP A 302 18.80 -6.68 -15.19
C ASP A 302 18.79 -7.69 -14.03
N THR A 303 19.55 -7.42 -12.96
CA THR A 303 19.54 -8.23 -11.73
C THR A 303 18.39 -7.86 -10.79
N ILE A 304 17.67 -6.76 -11.05
CA ILE A 304 16.59 -6.24 -10.20
C ILE A 304 15.23 -6.49 -10.86
N PHE A 305 14.50 -7.46 -10.30
CA PHE A 305 13.23 -7.95 -10.79
C PHE A 305 12.05 -7.12 -10.24
N GLY A 306 11.22 -6.56 -11.13
CA GLY A 306 10.06 -5.76 -10.76
C GLY A 306 8.74 -6.40 -11.16
N SER A 307 7.95 -6.85 -10.19
CA SER A 307 6.54 -7.20 -10.43
C SER A 307 5.60 -6.06 -10.03
N THR A 308 4.54 -5.89 -10.81
CA THR A 308 3.46 -4.94 -10.53
C THR A 308 2.11 -5.54 -10.96
N LYS A 309 1.00 -4.95 -10.49
CA LYS A 309 -0.38 -5.41 -10.76
C LYS A 309 -1.21 -4.43 -11.58
N TYR A 310 -1.97 -4.92 -12.57
CA TYR A 310 -3.11 -4.22 -13.17
C TYR A 310 -4.38 -4.64 -12.42
N CYS A 311 -4.99 -3.71 -11.71
CA CYS A 311 -6.13 -3.95 -10.82
C CYS A 311 -7.40 -3.26 -11.32
N VAL A 312 -8.33 -4.05 -11.86
CA VAL A 312 -9.67 -3.59 -12.23
C VAL A 312 -10.57 -3.65 -11.00
N PHE A 313 -10.82 -2.47 -10.40
CA PHE A 313 -11.70 -2.28 -9.24
C PHE A 313 -13.04 -1.61 -9.57
N GLN A 314 -13.26 -1.19 -10.82
CA GLN A 314 -14.46 -0.49 -11.29
C GLN A 314 -14.90 -1.10 -12.62
N PRO A 315 -16.22 -1.18 -12.91
CA PRO A 315 -16.71 -1.79 -14.15
C PRO A 315 -16.15 -1.07 -15.38
N CYS A 316 -15.67 -1.84 -16.36
CA CYS A 316 -15.11 -1.31 -17.61
C CYS A 316 -15.39 -2.25 -18.79
N THR A 317 -15.26 -1.73 -20.01
CA THR A 317 -15.28 -2.54 -21.23
C THR A 317 -13.85 -2.84 -21.66
N ILE A 318 -13.50 -4.13 -21.69
CA ILE A 318 -12.18 -4.58 -22.10
C ILE A 318 -12.05 -4.48 -23.62
N THR A 319 -11.07 -3.69 -24.03
CA THR A 319 -10.68 -3.50 -25.43
C THR A 319 -9.17 -3.57 -25.51
N GLU A 320 -8.64 -3.85 -26.71
CA GLU A 320 -7.20 -3.81 -26.99
C GLU A 320 -6.57 -2.50 -26.52
N LYS A 321 -7.20 -1.35 -26.84
CA LYS A 321 -6.73 -0.03 -26.39
C LYS A 321 -6.69 0.11 -24.88
N VAL A 322 -7.73 -0.29 -24.14
CA VAL A 322 -7.75 -0.18 -22.66
C VAL A 322 -6.60 -0.98 -22.04
N VAL A 323 -6.32 -2.17 -22.57
CA VAL A 323 -5.22 -3.02 -22.11
C VAL A 323 -3.86 -2.43 -22.48
N GLN A 324 -3.68 -2.00 -23.74
CA GLN A 324 -2.45 -1.36 -24.21
C GLN A 324 -2.12 -0.05 -23.49
N ASP A 325 -3.13 0.79 -23.21
CA ASP A 325 -2.98 2.03 -22.44
C ASP A 325 -2.50 1.73 -21.02
N ASN A 326 -3.08 0.72 -20.36
CA ASN A 326 -2.67 0.32 -19.02
C ASN A 326 -1.21 -0.21 -19.00
N VAL A 327 -0.84 -1.10 -19.92
CA VAL A 327 0.57 -1.55 -20.06
C VAL A 327 1.51 -0.38 -20.34
N SER A 328 1.09 0.58 -21.17
CA SER A 328 1.88 1.79 -21.48
C SER A 328 2.09 2.70 -20.27
N GLU A 329 1.06 2.92 -19.45
CA GLU A 329 1.17 3.70 -18.20
C GLU A 329 2.22 3.09 -17.26
N ARG A 330 2.27 1.76 -17.19
CA ARG A 330 3.14 1.00 -16.28
C ARG A 330 4.58 1.02 -16.77
N CYS A 331 4.79 0.82 -18.06
CA CYS A 331 6.08 1.01 -18.73
C CYS A 331 6.62 2.44 -18.47
N LYS A 332 5.78 3.48 -18.69
CA LYS A 332 6.12 4.88 -18.40
C LYS A 332 6.49 5.10 -16.93
N ARG A 333 5.70 4.56 -15.99
CA ARG A 333 5.93 4.72 -14.54
C ARG A 333 7.20 3.99 -14.07
N LEU A 334 7.48 2.80 -14.60
CA LEU A 334 8.70 2.03 -14.32
C LEU A 334 9.96 2.58 -15.03
N GLY A 335 9.82 3.56 -15.94
CA GLY A 335 10.94 4.02 -16.77
C GLY A 335 11.51 2.89 -17.66
N SER A 336 10.64 2.04 -18.19
CA SER A 336 10.98 0.75 -18.82
C SER A 336 10.20 0.58 -20.12
N ASP A 337 10.74 -0.16 -21.08
CA ASP A 337 10.01 -0.59 -22.29
C ASP A 337 9.15 -1.85 -22.04
N HIS A 338 9.34 -2.51 -20.89
CA HIS A 338 8.62 -3.73 -20.50
C HIS A 338 8.35 -3.84 -18.99
N VAL A 339 7.49 -4.79 -18.62
CA VAL A 339 7.19 -5.22 -17.25
C VAL A 339 7.71 -6.66 -17.06
N ASP A 340 8.52 -6.94 -16.03
CA ASP A 340 9.07 -8.28 -15.81
C ASP A 340 7.99 -9.32 -15.48
N LEU A 341 7.08 -8.98 -14.56
CA LEU A 341 5.90 -9.77 -14.21
C LEU A 341 4.70 -8.86 -13.96
N LEU A 342 3.72 -8.94 -14.86
CA LEU A 342 2.41 -8.31 -14.73
C LEU A 342 1.44 -9.26 -14.06
N GLN A 343 0.90 -8.88 -12.91
CA GLN A 343 -0.13 -9.63 -12.21
C GLN A 343 -1.50 -8.99 -12.47
N PHE A 344 -2.50 -9.76 -12.91
CA PHE A 344 -3.83 -9.24 -13.19
C PHE A 344 -4.79 -9.48 -12.03
N HIS A 345 -5.55 -8.46 -11.64
CA HIS A 345 -6.60 -8.53 -10.62
C HIS A 345 -7.93 -8.04 -11.21
N TRP A 346 -8.98 -8.85 -11.06
CA TRP A 346 -10.31 -8.56 -11.59
C TRP A 346 -11.37 -8.66 -10.50
N GLN A 347 -12.14 -7.59 -10.29
CA GLN A 347 -13.14 -7.51 -9.22
C GLN A 347 -14.43 -8.31 -9.50
N PHE A 348 -14.87 -8.41 -10.77
CA PHE A 348 -16.25 -8.79 -11.13
C PHE A 348 -16.33 -10.19 -11.78
N TYR A 349 -16.38 -11.26 -11.00
CA TYR A 349 -16.32 -12.64 -11.54
C TYR A 349 -17.52 -13.09 -12.38
N GLU A 350 -18.64 -12.37 -12.26
CA GLU A 350 -19.84 -12.51 -13.07
C GLU A 350 -19.56 -12.05 -14.52
N ASP A 351 -18.63 -11.10 -14.67
CA ASP A 351 -18.19 -10.56 -15.96
C ASP A 351 -16.95 -11.32 -16.45
N GLN A 352 -17.16 -12.14 -17.49
CA GLN A 352 -16.13 -13.00 -18.11
C GLN A 352 -15.10 -12.24 -18.98
N GLN A 353 -15.19 -10.90 -19.07
CA GLN A 353 -14.20 -10.08 -19.78
C GLN A 353 -12.74 -10.26 -19.27
N TYR A 354 -12.52 -10.80 -18.08
CA TYR A 354 -11.17 -11.14 -17.59
C TYR A 354 -10.42 -12.12 -18.51
N ILE A 355 -11.11 -13.06 -19.16
CA ILE A 355 -10.50 -13.98 -20.15
C ILE A 355 -9.99 -13.22 -21.37
N GLN A 356 -10.76 -12.22 -21.85
CA GLN A 356 -10.34 -11.38 -22.97
C GLN A 356 -9.17 -10.46 -22.56
N ALA A 357 -9.22 -9.89 -21.36
CA ALA A 357 -8.14 -9.05 -20.83
C ALA A 357 -6.83 -9.82 -20.75
N LEU A 358 -6.86 -11.04 -20.19
CA LEU A 358 -5.69 -11.90 -20.07
C LEU A 358 -5.12 -12.33 -21.43
N ARG A 359 -5.95 -12.61 -22.44
CA ARG A 359 -5.48 -12.88 -23.82
C ARG A 359 -4.79 -11.68 -24.45
N LEU A 360 -5.32 -10.47 -24.25
CA LEU A 360 -4.70 -9.23 -24.73
C LEU A 360 -3.37 -8.95 -24.01
N LEU A 361 -3.28 -9.27 -22.72
CA LEU A 361 -2.05 -9.16 -21.92
C LEU A 361 -0.99 -10.19 -22.28
N GLU A 362 -1.37 -11.43 -22.59
CA GLU A 362 -0.46 -12.47 -23.07
C GLU A 362 0.10 -12.15 -24.47
N ALA A 363 -0.65 -11.41 -25.28
CA ALA A 363 -0.25 -10.98 -26.62
C ALA A 363 0.60 -9.69 -26.64
N ASP A 364 0.68 -8.93 -25.55
CA ASP A 364 1.47 -7.70 -25.45
C ASP A 364 2.93 -8.02 -25.12
N ASP A 365 3.84 -7.82 -26.08
CA ASP A 365 5.26 -8.21 -25.97
C ASP A 365 6.04 -7.46 -24.89
N ARG A 366 5.47 -6.38 -24.33
CA ARG A 366 6.00 -5.63 -23.19
C ARG A 366 5.70 -6.34 -21.86
N VAL A 367 4.80 -7.33 -21.84
CA VAL A 367 4.52 -8.18 -20.67
C VAL A 367 5.40 -9.43 -20.74
N LYS A 368 6.53 -9.44 -20.02
CA LYS A 368 7.48 -10.57 -20.10
C LYS A 368 6.99 -11.83 -19.39
N MET A 369 6.20 -11.67 -18.33
CA MET A 369 5.47 -12.76 -17.68
C MET A 369 4.10 -12.26 -17.21
N LEU A 370 3.09 -13.11 -17.37
CA LEU A 370 1.73 -12.86 -16.93
C LEU A 370 1.40 -13.71 -15.70
N GLY A 371 0.86 -13.08 -14.67
CA GLY A 371 0.39 -13.72 -13.44
C GLY A 371 -0.99 -13.21 -13.05
N LEU A 372 -1.53 -13.77 -11.97
CA LEU A 372 -2.81 -13.41 -11.39
C LEU A 372 -2.63 -12.85 -9.97
N CYS A 373 -3.64 -12.14 -9.48
CA CYS A 373 -3.71 -11.70 -8.09
C CYS A 373 -5.17 -11.81 -7.61
N ASN A 374 -5.36 -12.52 -6.50
CA ASN A 374 -6.65 -12.83 -5.88
C ASN A 374 -7.64 -13.53 -6.82
N PHE A 375 -7.13 -14.40 -7.71
CA PHE A 375 -7.95 -15.30 -8.52
C PHE A 375 -8.27 -16.58 -7.72
N ASP A 376 -9.52 -17.07 -7.79
CA ASP A 376 -9.94 -18.31 -7.12
C ASP A 376 -9.64 -19.57 -7.98
N THR A 377 -9.82 -20.76 -7.40
CA THR A 377 -9.54 -22.04 -8.08
C THR A 377 -10.33 -22.18 -9.39
N LYS A 378 -11.63 -21.85 -9.37
CA LYS A 378 -12.53 -22.03 -10.54
C LYS A 378 -12.14 -21.06 -11.67
N ARG A 379 -11.76 -19.83 -11.31
CA ARG A 379 -11.32 -18.78 -12.23
C ARG A 379 -9.93 -19.09 -12.79
N LEU A 380 -9.04 -19.67 -11.99
CA LEU A 380 -7.77 -20.22 -12.47
C LEU A 380 -7.99 -21.39 -13.46
N GLU A 381 -8.88 -22.34 -13.14
CA GLU A 381 -9.27 -23.45 -14.03
C GLU A 381 -9.77 -22.93 -15.39
N GLU A 382 -10.75 -22.01 -15.41
CA GLU A 382 -11.28 -21.42 -16.66
C GLU A 382 -10.23 -20.65 -17.48
N ILE A 383 -9.23 -20.02 -16.84
CA ILE A 383 -8.11 -19.34 -17.51
C ILE A 383 -7.19 -20.35 -18.21
N LEU A 384 -6.86 -21.45 -17.51
CA LEU A 384 -6.00 -22.50 -18.04
C LEU A 384 -6.69 -23.29 -19.16
N GLU A 385 -7.98 -23.61 -19.01
CA GLU A 385 -8.82 -24.21 -20.06
C GLU A 385 -8.96 -23.30 -21.28
N ALA A 386 -8.98 -21.97 -21.10
CA ALA A 386 -8.98 -20.99 -22.17
C ALA A 386 -7.64 -20.89 -22.94
N GLY A 387 -6.62 -21.65 -22.53
CA GLY A 387 -5.30 -21.77 -23.16
C GLY A 387 -4.26 -20.72 -22.74
N ILE A 388 -4.58 -19.90 -21.73
CA ILE A 388 -3.79 -18.72 -21.33
C ILE A 388 -2.68 -19.14 -20.37
N LYS A 389 -1.45 -18.71 -20.63
CA LYS A 389 -0.28 -19.03 -19.79
C LYS A 389 -0.10 -18.02 -18.68
N VAL A 390 -0.48 -18.39 -17.47
CA VAL A 390 -0.18 -17.66 -16.24
C VAL A 390 0.92 -18.38 -15.44
N VAL A 391 1.89 -17.63 -14.92
CA VAL A 391 3.06 -18.20 -14.20
C VAL A 391 3.02 -18.03 -12.68
N THR A 392 2.12 -17.18 -12.16
CA THR A 392 1.90 -16.99 -10.72
C THR A 392 0.42 -16.70 -10.41
N ASN A 393 0.00 -16.91 -9.16
CA ASN A 393 -1.20 -16.31 -8.58
C ASN A 393 -0.86 -15.79 -7.18
N GLN A 394 -0.97 -14.48 -6.94
CA GLN A 394 -0.72 -13.85 -5.64
C GLN A 394 -2.00 -13.86 -4.79
N VAL A 395 -1.97 -14.51 -3.63
CA VAL A 395 -3.14 -14.75 -2.75
C VAL A 395 -2.81 -14.49 -1.28
N GLN A 396 -3.81 -14.58 -0.38
CA GLN A 396 -3.65 -14.60 1.10
C GLN A 396 -3.35 -16.07 1.59
N PHE A 397 -3.05 -16.34 2.88
CA PHE A 397 -1.97 -17.32 3.23
C PHE A 397 -1.20 -17.14 4.53
N SER A 398 -1.82 -17.34 5.68
CA SER A 398 -1.08 -17.46 6.93
C SER A 398 -1.63 -18.57 7.79
N LEU A 399 -0.97 -18.78 8.92
CA LEU A 399 -1.53 -19.51 10.05
C LEU A 399 -2.95 -19.01 10.44
N ILE A 400 -3.29 -17.75 10.12
CA ILE A 400 -4.60 -17.14 10.34
C ILE A 400 -5.53 -17.36 9.16
N ASP A 401 -5.11 -16.98 7.97
CA ASP A 401 -5.89 -17.21 6.75
C ASP A 401 -5.30 -18.39 6.00
N SER A 402 -5.78 -19.61 6.28
CA SER A 402 -5.37 -20.82 5.56
C SER A 402 -6.52 -21.37 4.72
N ARG A 403 -7.02 -20.53 3.81
CA ARG A 403 -8.05 -20.88 2.84
C ARG A 403 -7.48 -21.54 1.58
N PRO A 404 -6.41 -21.03 0.93
CA PRO A 404 -6.02 -21.59 -0.34
C PRO A 404 -5.60 -23.07 -0.30
N ALA A 405 -4.97 -23.67 0.73
CA ALA A 405 -4.59 -25.10 0.65
C ALA A 405 -5.77 -26.06 0.86
N MET A 406 -6.98 -25.54 1.06
CA MET A 406 -8.17 -26.35 0.88
C MET A 406 -8.47 -26.62 -0.61
N ARG A 407 -8.01 -25.78 -1.55
CA ARG A 407 -8.28 -25.97 -3.01
C ARG A 407 -7.17 -25.59 -4.01
N MET A 408 -6.28 -24.63 -3.71
CA MET A 408 -5.32 -23.99 -4.63
C MET A 408 -3.84 -23.82 -4.17
N GLY A 409 -3.51 -23.56 -2.88
CA GLY A 409 -2.13 -23.20 -2.41
C GLY A 409 -1.84 -21.66 -2.26
N GLU A 410 -0.78 -21.21 -1.54
CA GLU A 410 -0.96 -20.29 -0.36
C GLU A 410 0.16 -19.18 0.01
N CYS A 411 -0.14 -17.89 0.43
CA CYS A 411 0.85 -16.83 0.96
C CYS A 411 0.34 -15.58 1.82
N GLY A 412 0.94 -15.04 2.93
CA GLY A 412 0.21 -14.08 3.86
C GLY A 412 0.81 -13.60 5.25
N GLY A 413 -0.02 -13.22 6.29
CA GLY A 413 0.37 -12.27 7.40
C GLY A 413 -0.08 -12.36 8.91
N PHE A 414 0.20 -11.26 9.65
CA PHE A 414 0.03 -10.87 11.10
C PHE A 414 0.91 -11.47 12.23
N LEU A 415 2.03 -12.11 11.93
CA LEU A 415 2.73 -12.99 12.89
C LEU A 415 4.06 -12.38 13.38
N ALA A 416 4.12 -11.86 14.63
CA ALA A 416 5.32 -11.24 15.21
C ALA A 416 5.30 -11.13 16.76
N GLU A 417 6.46 -11.14 17.41
CA GLU A 417 6.61 -11.19 18.87
C GLU A 417 5.99 -10.02 19.64
N LYS A 418 5.97 -8.82 19.06
CA LYS A 418 5.45 -7.60 19.73
C LYS A 418 3.98 -7.69 20.16
N TRP A 419 3.24 -8.66 19.62
CA TRP A 419 1.84 -8.93 19.93
C TRP A 419 1.65 -9.95 21.06
N LEU A 420 2.69 -10.69 21.47
CA LEU A 420 2.61 -11.73 22.49
C LEU A 420 2.35 -11.14 23.88
N GLY A 421 1.40 -11.72 24.61
CA GLY A 421 0.99 -11.31 25.95
C GLY A 421 0.27 -9.96 26.01
N LYS A 422 -0.19 -9.42 24.87
CA LYS A 422 -0.89 -8.12 24.80
C LYS A 422 -2.41 -8.28 24.89
N PRO A 423 -3.13 -7.30 25.48
CA PRO A 423 -4.58 -7.20 25.31
C PRO A 423 -4.94 -6.92 23.85
N GLU A 424 -6.24 -7.01 23.54
CA GLU A 424 -6.78 -6.64 22.24
C GLU A 424 -6.44 -5.17 21.89
N PRO A 425 -5.93 -4.88 20.67
CA PRO A 425 -5.46 -3.54 20.32
C PRO A 425 -6.61 -2.57 19.99
N GLU A 426 -6.49 -1.32 20.44
CA GLU A 426 -7.39 -0.24 20.02
C GLU A 426 -7.11 0.16 18.56
N LEU A 427 -8.02 -0.22 17.66
CA LEU A 427 -7.82 -0.18 16.20
C LEU A 427 -7.50 1.19 15.58
N PHE A 428 -7.80 2.28 16.29
CA PHE A 428 -7.58 3.65 15.82
C PHE A 428 -6.52 4.42 16.63
N SER A 429 -5.84 3.75 17.57
CA SER A 429 -4.63 4.29 18.20
C SER A 429 -3.52 4.53 17.16
N GLY A 430 -2.63 5.51 17.44
CA GLY A 430 -1.65 6.01 16.48
C GLY A 430 -0.64 4.98 15.96
N ASP A 431 -0.46 3.87 16.67
CA ASP A 431 0.49 2.80 16.32
C ASP A 431 -0.07 1.75 15.35
N ILE A 432 -1.36 1.86 14.98
CA ILE A 432 -2.07 0.85 14.17
C ILE A 432 -2.24 1.27 12.69
N THR A 433 -1.44 0.64 11.83
CA THR A 433 -1.52 0.77 10.37
C THR A 433 -2.84 0.24 9.80
N PRO A 434 -3.25 0.69 8.59
CA PRO A 434 -4.45 0.15 7.92
C PRO A 434 -4.41 -1.37 7.68
N SER A 435 -3.23 -1.93 7.40
CA SER A 435 -3.06 -3.39 7.20
C SER A 435 -3.36 -4.17 8.48
N GLN A 436 -2.90 -3.68 9.64
CA GLN A 436 -3.14 -4.32 10.93
C GLN A 436 -4.62 -4.33 11.30
N ARG A 437 -5.41 -3.31 10.92
CA ARG A 437 -6.87 -3.33 11.08
C ARG A 437 -7.54 -4.45 10.29
N LYS A 438 -7.18 -4.62 9.01
CA LYS A 438 -7.73 -5.70 8.16
C LYS A 438 -7.40 -7.09 8.70
N TYR A 439 -6.14 -7.35 9.04
CA TYR A 439 -5.76 -8.66 9.57
C TYR A 439 -6.33 -8.93 10.97
N PHE A 440 -6.71 -7.90 11.73
CA PHE A 440 -7.33 -8.08 13.05
C PHE A 440 -8.76 -8.65 12.92
N GLU A 441 -9.53 -8.15 11.95
CA GLU A 441 -10.83 -8.73 11.57
C GLU A 441 -10.68 -10.22 11.19
N MET A 442 -9.62 -10.57 10.44
CA MET A 442 -9.30 -11.97 10.14
C MET A 442 -8.93 -12.81 11.38
N ILE A 443 -8.20 -12.27 12.36
CA ILE A 443 -7.93 -12.97 13.64
C ILE A 443 -9.23 -13.23 14.40
N LEU A 444 -10.11 -12.23 14.48
CA LEU A 444 -11.41 -12.38 15.14
C LEU A 444 -12.27 -13.45 14.46
N ALA A 445 -12.33 -13.47 13.13
CA ALA A 445 -12.99 -14.53 12.37
C ALA A 445 -12.35 -15.91 12.64
N TRP A 446 -11.03 -16.02 12.51
CA TRP A 446 -10.27 -17.27 12.64
C TRP A 446 -10.42 -17.97 13.99
N GLY A 447 -10.33 -17.25 15.10
CA GLY A 447 -10.38 -17.88 16.43
C GLY A 447 -10.46 -16.92 17.62
N GLY A 448 -10.55 -15.63 17.38
CA GLY A 448 -10.49 -14.61 18.42
C GLY A 448 -9.06 -14.38 18.94
N TRP A 449 -8.91 -13.29 19.69
CA TRP A 449 -7.61 -12.87 20.21
C TRP A 449 -6.96 -13.88 21.15
N ALA A 450 -7.75 -14.63 21.94
CA ALA A 450 -7.23 -15.63 22.87
C ALA A 450 -6.49 -16.78 22.16
N LEU A 451 -7.11 -17.41 21.15
CA LEU A 451 -6.46 -18.47 20.38
C LEU A 451 -5.25 -17.95 19.61
N PHE A 452 -5.28 -16.69 19.17
CA PHE A 452 -4.14 -16.04 18.53
C PHE A 452 -2.95 -15.85 19.48
N GLN A 453 -3.19 -15.54 20.76
CA GLN A 453 -2.13 -15.51 21.77
C GLN A 453 -1.52 -16.91 22.01
N GLU A 454 -2.34 -17.97 22.02
CA GLU A 454 -1.84 -19.35 22.10
C GLU A 454 -0.99 -19.73 20.87
N LEU A 455 -1.37 -19.27 19.67
CA LEU A 455 -0.58 -19.43 18.45
C LEU A 455 0.77 -18.69 18.57
N LEU A 456 0.76 -17.41 18.94
CA LEU A 456 1.99 -16.63 19.12
C LEU A 456 2.92 -17.25 20.16
N GLN A 457 2.38 -17.81 21.25
CA GLN A 457 3.17 -18.49 22.28
C GLN A 457 3.80 -19.79 21.73
N THR A 458 3.05 -20.55 20.92
CA THR A 458 3.55 -21.75 20.23
C THR A 458 4.67 -21.39 19.26
N LEU A 459 4.47 -20.36 18.44
CA LEU A 459 5.49 -19.86 17.54
C LEU A 459 6.71 -19.33 18.29
N LYS A 460 6.57 -18.72 19.48
CA LYS A 460 7.71 -18.26 20.29
C LYS A 460 8.54 -19.42 20.82
N VAL A 461 7.92 -20.55 21.18
CA VAL A 461 8.65 -21.77 21.57
C VAL A 461 9.48 -22.31 20.40
N ILE A 462 8.90 -22.39 19.21
CA ILE A 462 9.59 -22.83 17.98
C ILE A 462 10.69 -21.84 17.59
N ALA A 463 10.42 -20.54 17.65
CA ALA A 463 11.37 -19.47 17.41
C ALA A 463 12.60 -19.59 18.33
N THR A 464 12.37 -19.89 19.62
CA THR A 464 13.44 -20.10 20.60
C THR A 464 14.23 -21.40 20.34
N LYS A 465 13.58 -22.47 19.84
CA LYS A 465 14.23 -23.74 19.44
C LYS A 465 15.24 -23.55 18.29
N HIS A 466 14.93 -22.65 17.35
CA HIS A 466 15.74 -22.41 16.14
C HIS A 466 16.62 -21.15 16.17
N ASP A 467 16.63 -20.39 17.27
CA ASP A 467 17.28 -19.06 17.39
C ASP A 467 16.79 -18.02 16.35
N MET A 468 15.47 -17.98 16.17
CA MET A 468 14.77 -17.17 15.17
C MET A 468 13.76 -16.22 15.83
N ALA A 469 13.21 -15.27 15.06
CA ALA A 469 12.04 -14.50 15.48
C ALA A 469 10.72 -15.21 15.13
N VAL A 470 9.62 -14.91 15.83
CA VAL A 470 8.27 -15.43 15.49
C VAL A 470 7.85 -15.12 14.06
N SER A 471 8.27 -13.97 13.52
CA SER A 471 8.11 -13.58 12.11
C SER A 471 8.76 -14.59 11.17
N ASN A 472 9.98 -15.03 11.47
CA ASN A 472 10.68 -16.05 10.68
C ASN A 472 9.98 -17.40 10.71
N VAL A 473 9.48 -17.85 11.88
CA VAL A 473 8.74 -19.12 11.98
C VAL A 473 7.49 -19.11 11.10
N ALA A 474 6.75 -17.98 11.12
CA ALA A 474 5.60 -17.78 10.27
C ALA A 474 5.93 -17.75 8.78
N THR A 475 6.97 -17.00 8.37
CA THR A 475 7.42 -16.95 6.98
C THR A 475 7.97 -18.30 6.51
N ARG A 476 8.71 -19.01 7.36
CA ARG A 476 9.25 -20.35 7.09
C ARG A 476 8.16 -21.37 6.86
N TRP A 477 7.12 -21.36 7.69
CA TRP A 477 5.95 -22.21 7.53
C TRP A 477 5.31 -22.03 6.15
N VAL A 478 5.14 -20.79 5.68
CA VAL A 478 4.64 -20.50 4.33
C VAL A 478 5.62 -20.97 3.24
N LEU A 479 6.93 -20.75 3.43
CA LEU A 479 7.98 -21.16 2.47
C LEU A 479 8.26 -22.67 2.42
N ASP A 480 7.79 -23.46 3.38
CA ASP A 480 8.00 -24.92 3.39
C ASP A 480 6.99 -25.68 2.51
N PHE A 481 6.03 -24.99 1.90
CA PHE A 481 5.14 -25.56 0.89
C PHE A 481 5.77 -25.50 -0.52
N ASP A 482 5.86 -26.66 -1.20
CA ASP A 482 6.55 -26.79 -2.50
C ASP A 482 5.93 -25.96 -3.63
N TYR A 483 4.63 -25.64 -3.54
CA TYR A 483 3.92 -24.79 -4.50
C TYR A 483 4.12 -23.28 -4.24
N VAL A 484 4.77 -22.88 -3.14
CA VAL A 484 5.06 -21.48 -2.83
C VAL A 484 6.38 -21.06 -3.46
N GLY A 485 6.32 -20.25 -4.51
CA GLY A 485 7.51 -19.64 -5.10
C GLY A 485 8.23 -18.71 -4.11
N ALA A 486 7.53 -17.65 -3.67
CA ALA A 486 8.07 -16.63 -2.79
C ALA A 486 7.01 -16.03 -1.85
N VAL A 487 7.46 -15.52 -0.70
CA VAL A 487 6.67 -14.69 0.22
C VAL A 487 6.99 -13.22 -0.02
N ILE A 488 5.95 -12.37 -0.09
CA ILE A 488 6.13 -10.92 -0.23
C ILE A 488 6.13 -10.29 1.17
N VAL A 489 7.26 -9.72 1.57
CA VAL A 489 7.42 -9.04 2.86
C VAL A 489 7.39 -7.54 2.63
N GLY A 490 6.43 -6.84 3.26
CA GLY A 490 6.22 -5.42 3.05
C GLY A 490 7.34 -4.56 3.63
N ALA A 491 7.98 -3.76 2.78
CA ALA A 491 9.07 -2.86 3.14
C ALA A 491 8.56 -1.43 3.40
N ARG A 492 8.69 -0.96 4.65
CA ARG A 492 8.44 0.45 5.01
C ARG A 492 9.66 1.31 4.63
N MET A 493 9.89 1.45 3.33
CA MET A 493 11.10 2.07 2.77
C MET A 493 11.38 3.45 3.36
N GLY A 494 12.60 3.65 3.86
CA GLY A 494 13.08 4.85 4.54
C GLY A 494 12.54 5.08 5.96
N VAL A 495 11.61 4.24 6.44
CA VAL A 495 10.94 4.37 7.75
C VAL A 495 11.41 3.31 8.75
N SER A 496 11.44 2.04 8.35
CA SER A 496 11.95 0.95 9.18
C SER A 496 12.55 -0.18 8.34
N GLU A 497 13.53 -0.86 8.92
CA GLU A 497 14.34 -1.86 8.23
C GLU A 497 14.42 -3.15 9.05
N HIS A 498 14.10 -4.27 8.40
CA HIS A 498 14.13 -5.61 9.01
C HIS A 498 14.84 -6.62 8.10
N GLY A 499 15.72 -6.16 7.20
CA GLY A 499 16.32 -6.99 6.14
C GLY A 499 17.06 -8.22 6.67
N ASN A 500 17.97 -8.04 7.64
CA ASN A 500 18.67 -9.15 8.29
C ASN A 500 17.74 -10.13 9.03
N GLU A 501 16.67 -9.64 9.66
CA GLU A 501 15.65 -10.49 10.31
C GLU A 501 14.91 -11.29 9.25
N ASN A 502 14.37 -10.65 8.21
CA ASN A 502 13.67 -11.31 7.11
C ASN A 502 14.52 -12.41 6.45
N LEU A 503 15.81 -12.17 6.21
CA LEU A 503 16.75 -13.15 5.66
C LEU A 503 17.08 -14.31 6.62
N SER A 504 16.79 -14.21 7.92
CA SER A 504 16.86 -15.35 8.86
C SER A 504 15.76 -16.38 8.59
N SER A 505 14.82 -16.13 7.67
CA SER A 505 13.83 -17.13 7.23
C SER A 505 14.41 -18.20 6.29
N TYR A 506 15.70 -18.09 5.92
CA TYR A 506 16.40 -19.03 5.04
C TYR A 506 17.37 -19.96 5.78
N GLY A 507 17.65 -21.12 5.19
CA GLY A 507 18.72 -22.02 5.63
C GLY A 507 18.34 -22.98 6.76
N TRP A 508 17.06 -23.04 7.11
CA TRP A 508 16.48 -23.99 8.07
C TRP A 508 15.07 -24.40 7.60
N ARG A 509 14.42 -25.33 8.32
CA ARG A 509 13.05 -25.82 8.05
C ARG A 509 12.35 -26.18 9.35
N LEU A 510 11.01 -26.20 9.34
CA LEU A 510 10.22 -26.75 10.44
C LEU A 510 10.23 -28.27 10.42
N ASP A 511 10.59 -28.90 11.55
CA ASP A 511 10.48 -30.35 11.70
C ASP A 511 9.04 -30.78 12.04
N ASP A 512 8.79 -32.10 12.00
CA ASP A 512 7.46 -32.69 12.23
C ASP A 512 6.88 -32.32 13.61
N GLU A 513 7.72 -32.12 14.62
CA GLU A 513 7.31 -31.72 15.97
C GLU A 513 6.83 -30.27 15.99
N ASP A 514 7.53 -29.38 15.28
CA ASP A 514 7.16 -27.97 15.16
C ASP A 514 5.89 -27.79 14.33
N GLN A 515 5.76 -28.54 13.23
CA GLN A 515 4.54 -28.56 12.42
C GLN A 515 3.34 -29.08 13.22
N GLU A 516 3.49 -30.13 14.02
CA GLU A 516 2.38 -30.68 14.80
C GLU A 516 1.98 -29.79 16.00
N LYS A 517 2.93 -29.07 16.61
CA LYS A 517 2.63 -28.00 17.58
C LYS A 517 1.77 -26.90 16.95
N ILE A 518 2.15 -26.43 15.76
CA ILE A 518 1.38 -25.44 15.00
C ILE A 518 -0.02 -25.99 14.68
N ASN A 519 -0.09 -27.17 14.07
CA ASN A 519 -1.34 -27.83 13.66
C ASN A 519 -2.29 -28.06 14.85
N THR A 520 -1.75 -28.31 16.06
CA THR A 520 -2.56 -28.43 17.28
C THR A 520 -3.35 -27.16 17.61
N VAL A 521 -2.78 -25.98 17.36
CA VAL A 521 -3.51 -24.70 17.49
C VAL A 521 -4.44 -24.48 16.29
N LEU A 522 -3.96 -24.71 15.06
CA LEU A 522 -4.76 -24.52 13.84
C LEU A 522 -6.03 -25.41 13.82
N ARG A 523 -5.98 -26.62 14.37
CA ARG A 523 -7.13 -27.53 14.50
C ARG A 523 -8.24 -27.02 15.43
N ARG A 524 -7.99 -25.97 16.23
CA ARG A 524 -8.97 -25.32 17.12
C ARG A 524 -9.54 -24.03 16.54
N SER A 525 -9.10 -23.62 15.35
CA SER A 525 -9.61 -22.43 14.68
C SER A 525 -10.79 -22.74 13.76
N ARG A 526 -11.54 -21.70 13.41
CA ARG A 526 -12.65 -21.70 12.45
C ARG A 526 -12.18 -21.59 10.99
N ARG A 527 -10.94 -22.03 10.67
CA ARG A 527 -10.36 -21.89 9.32
C ARG A 527 -11.22 -22.51 8.21
N SER A 528 -11.92 -23.62 8.49
CA SER A 528 -12.86 -24.24 7.54
C SER A 528 -14.12 -23.40 7.36
N GLU A 529 -14.71 -22.90 8.46
CA GLU A 529 -15.87 -21.99 8.41
C GLU A 529 -15.52 -20.68 7.68
N MET A 530 -14.29 -20.17 7.83
CA MET A 530 -13.81 -19.00 7.06
C MET A 530 -13.83 -19.25 5.55
N PHE A 531 -13.56 -20.47 5.09
CA PHE A 531 -13.68 -20.81 3.67
C PHE A 531 -15.14 -20.94 3.22
N GLU A 532 -16.02 -21.47 4.07
CA GLU A 532 -17.46 -21.54 3.78
C GLU A 532 -18.12 -20.14 3.74
N VAL A 533 -17.66 -19.20 4.57
CA VAL A 533 -18.23 -17.85 4.68
C VAL A 533 -17.58 -16.82 3.74
N ILE A 534 -16.25 -16.81 3.66
CA ILE A 534 -15.48 -15.83 2.85
C ILE A 534 -15.28 -16.37 1.43
N GLY A 535 -15.42 -17.68 1.21
CA GLY A 535 -15.10 -18.35 -0.03
C GLY A 535 -13.60 -18.58 -0.21
N ASP A 536 -13.26 -19.02 -1.42
CA ASP A 536 -11.90 -19.23 -1.89
C ASP A 536 -11.14 -17.90 -2.05
N CYS A 537 -9.92 -17.96 -2.56
CA CYS A 537 -8.94 -16.89 -2.56
C CYS A 537 -9.43 -15.62 -3.26
N GLY A 538 -9.33 -14.49 -2.56
CA GLY A 538 -9.85 -13.22 -3.04
C GLY A 538 -11.35 -13.04 -2.83
N GLY A 539 -12.09 -14.03 -2.31
CA GLY A 539 -13.48 -13.87 -1.89
C GLY A 539 -13.65 -12.75 -0.85
N GLU A 540 -12.62 -12.49 -0.03
CA GLU A 540 -12.57 -11.38 0.93
C GLU A 540 -12.65 -9.98 0.30
N TYR A 541 -12.43 -9.86 -1.01
CA TYR A 541 -12.57 -8.59 -1.75
C TYR A 541 -13.91 -8.46 -2.47
N ARG A 542 -14.75 -9.51 -2.49
CA ARG A 542 -15.93 -9.61 -3.36
C ARG A 542 -17.18 -9.87 -2.52
N THR A 543 -18.18 -9.00 -2.68
CA THR A 543 -19.50 -9.23 -2.11
C THR A 543 -20.25 -10.27 -2.93
N THR A 544 -20.73 -11.32 -2.28
CA THR A 544 -21.75 -12.27 -2.79
C THR A 544 -23.09 -11.60 -3.03
#